data_AF-A0A3R7XTD7-F1
#
_entry.id   AF-A0A3R7XTD7-F1
#
_cell.length_a   1.000
_cell.length_b   1.000
_cell.length_c   1.000
_cell.angle_alpha   90.00
_cell.angle_beta   90.00
_cell.angle_gamma   90.00
#
_symmetry.space_group_name_H-M   'P 1'
#
loop_
_entity.id
_entity.type
_entity.pdbx_description
1 polymer ?
#
loop_
_entity_poly.entity_id
_entity_poly.type
_entity_poly.pdbx_seq_one_letter_code
_entity_poly.pdbx_strand_id
1 'polypeptide(L)'
;MSVTFFCPFCWAEGPTDVHICPECGKSLDLWNQTPFEDRLLHSLNHPITTQRMIAIHIPGMRRFAPALPVYESHHLLERLSHHPSEVVQKACEAVCNIGTKETLL
;
A
#
# COMPACT_ATOMS: atom_id res chain seq x y z
N MET A 1 -7.72 -4.58 29.27
CA MET A 1 -7.14 -4.94 27.96
C MET A 1 -6.33 -3.75 27.49
N SER A 2 -5.02 -3.89 27.30
CA SER A 2 -4.21 -2.89 26.61
C SER A 2 -4.50 -2.97 25.12
N VAL A 3 -4.77 -1.84 24.48
CA VAL A 3 -4.86 -1.77 23.02
C VAL A 3 -3.43 -1.81 22.48
N THR A 4 -3.11 -2.78 21.63
CA THR A 4 -1.83 -2.81 20.92
C THR A 4 -1.90 -1.85 19.73
N PHE A 5 -0.97 -0.90 19.66
CA PHE A 5 -0.87 0.05 18.56
C PHE A 5 0.25 -0.36 17.59
N PHE A 6 0.01 -0.15 16.28
CA PHE A 6 0.99 -0.37 15.22
C PHE A 6 1.20 0.91 14.42
N CYS A 7 2.46 1.28 14.21
CA CYS A 7 2.79 2.43 13.39
C CYS A 7 2.33 2.21 11.93
N PRO A 8 1.53 3.12 11.33
CA PRO A 8 1.08 2.96 9.96
C PRO A 8 2.19 3.14 8.91
N PHE A 9 3.35 3.66 9.31
CA PHE A 9 4.45 3.90 8.38
C PHE A 9 5.47 2.77 8.29
N CYS A 10 5.75 2.08 9.40
CA CYS A 10 6.75 1.02 9.49
C CYS A 10 6.22 -0.29 10.07
N TRP A 11 4.97 -0.32 10.53
CA TRP A 11 4.29 -1.49 11.10
C TRP A 11 4.88 -2.02 12.40
N ALA A 12 5.78 -1.27 13.05
CA ALA A 12 6.28 -1.61 14.36
C ALA A 12 5.18 -1.48 15.43
N GLU A 13 5.16 -2.42 16.35
CA GLU A 13 4.33 -2.37 17.55
C GLU A 13 4.86 -1.32 18.51
N GLY A 14 3.97 -0.61 19.20
CA GLY A 14 4.38 0.40 20.16
C GLY A 14 3.27 0.87 21.09
N PRO A 15 3.60 1.77 22.03
CA PRO A 15 2.63 2.40 22.92
C PRO A 15 1.60 3.21 22.14
N THR A 16 0.39 3.33 22.69
CA THR A 16 -0.76 4.01 22.05
C THR A 16 -0.72 5.53 22.13
N ASP A 17 0.15 6.08 22.98
CA ASP A 17 0.21 7.45 23.45
C ASP A 17 1.42 8.23 22.90
N VAL A 18 1.99 7.77 21.78
CA VAL A 18 3.11 8.45 21.11
C VAL A 18 2.64 9.21 19.88
N HIS A 19 3.06 10.47 19.73
CA HIS A 19 2.81 11.27 18.52
C HIS A 19 3.87 11.04 17.43
N ILE A 20 5.05 10.54 17.83
CA ILE A 20 6.19 10.26 16.95
C ILE A 20 6.56 8.79 17.16
N CYS A 21 6.66 8.03 16.06
CA CYS A 21 7.08 6.64 16.13
C CYS A 21 8.56 6.54 16.56
N PRO A 22 8.90 5.79 17.62
CA PRO A 22 10.29 5.64 18.06
C PRO A 22 11.15 4.86 17.06
N GLU A 23 10.53 3.98 16.27
CA GLU A 23 11.24 3.11 15.32
C GLU A 23 11.56 3.80 13.99
N CYS A 24 10.65 4.63 13.47
CA CYS A 24 10.85 5.30 12.16
C CYS A 24 10.90 6.82 12.21
N GLY A 25 10.70 7.43 13.39
CA GLY A 25 10.76 8.89 13.59
C GLY A 25 9.62 9.68 12.96
N LYS A 26 8.65 9.04 12.31
CA LYS A 26 7.53 9.74 11.65
C LYS A 26 6.45 10.16 12.64
N SER A 27 5.89 11.33 12.41
CA SER A 27 4.72 11.84 13.15
C SER A 27 3.46 11.09 12.74
N LEU A 28 2.70 10.60 13.72
CA LEU A 28 1.39 9.97 13.48
C LEU A 28 0.33 10.99 13.09
N ASP A 29 0.47 12.24 13.51
CA ASP A 29 -0.45 13.32 13.12
C ASP A 29 -0.40 13.57 11.61
N LEU A 30 0.78 13.37 11.00
CA LEU A 30 0.96 13.42 9.55
C LEU A 30 0.18 12.31 8.82
N TRP A 31 0.03 11.13 9.42
CA TRP A 31 -0.71 10.03 8.81
C TRP A 31 -2.18 10.36 8.59
N ASN A 32 -2.78 11.07 9.55
CA ASN A 32 -4.17 11.52 9.45
C ASN A 32 -4.39 12.51 8.29
N GLN A 33 -3.35 13.29 7.98
CA GLN A 33 -3.34 14.26 6.87
C GLN A 33 -2.94 13.63 5.54
N THR A 34 -2.40 12.41 5.54
CA THR A 34 -1.93 11.72 4.33
C THR A 34 -3.14 11.34 3.47
N PRO A 35 -3.16 11.68 2.16
CA PRO A 35 -4.21 11.30 1.24
C PRO A 35 -4.47 9.79 1.24
N PHE A 36 -5.71 9.39 1.00
CA PHE A 36 -6.11 7.98 1.07
C PHE A 36 -5.31 7.10 0.10
N GLU A 37 -5.09 7.58 -1.12
CA GLU A 37 -4.33 6.89 -2.17
C GLU A 37 -2.87 6.69 -1.73
N ASP A 38 -2.25 7.70 -1.12
CA ASP A 38 -0.88 7.60 -0.61
C ASP A 38 -0.80 6.60 0.56
N ARG A 39 -1.82 6.55 1.42
CA ARG A 39 -1.91 5.54 2.49
C ARG A 39 -2.02 4.11 1.94
N LEU A 40 -2.75 3.93 0.83
CA LEU A 40 -2.82 2.64 0.14
C LEU A 40 -1.45 2.24 -0.41
N LEU A 41 -0.77 3.15 -1.11
CA LEU A 41 0.58 2.88 -1.63
C LEU A 41 1.57 2.55 -0.51
N HIS A 42 1.48 3.23 0.62
CA HIS A 42 2.31 2.95 1.81
C HIS A 42 2.10 1.53 2.35
N SER A 43 0.90 0.97 2.15
CA SER A 43 0.51 -0.38 2.58
C SER A 43 1.05 -1.51 1.69
N LEU A 44 1.78 -1.21 0.61
CA LEU A 44 2.48 -2.23 -0.19
C LEU A 44 3.54 -3.02 0.62
N ASN A 45 4.06 -2.41 1.68
CA ASN A 45 5.03 -3.03 2.59
C ASN A 45 4.39 -3.58 3.89
N HIS A 46 3.06 -3.63 3.95
CA HIS A 46 2.34 -4.12 5.12
C HIS A 46 2.72 -5.59 5.43
N PRO A 47 2.92 -6.01 6.69
CA PRO A 47 3.33 -7.38 7.03
C PRO A 47 2.30 -8.45 6.61
N ILE A 48 1.00 -8.14 6.74
CA ILE A 48 -0.11 -9.00 6.32
C ILE A 48 -0.32 -8.95 4.80
N THR A 49 -0.29 -10.12 4.16
CA THR A 49 -0.48 -10.28 2.70
C THR A 49 -1.77 -9.64 2.19
N THR A 50 -2.91 -9.90 2.83
CA THR A 50 -4.21 -9.37 2.37
C THR A 50 -4.23 -7.85 2.30
N GLN A 51 -3.55 -7.16 3.23
CA GLN A 51 -3.46 -5.69 3.20
C GLN A 51 -2.61 -5.20 2.03
N ARG A 52 -1.49 -5.88 1.73
CA ARG A 52 -0.70 -5.60 0.53
C ARG A 52 -1.53 -5.79 -0.75
N MET A 53 -2.42 -6.77 -0.78
CA MET A 53 -3.29 -7.00 -1.93
C MET A 53 -4.32 -5.90 -2.11
N ILE A 54 -4.90 -5.41 -1.02
CA ILE A 54 -5.81 -4.25 -1.03
C ILE A 54 -5.11 -3.01 -1.58
N ALA A 55 -3.84 -2.79 -1.18
CA ALA A 55 -2.99 -1.71 -1.68
C ALA A 55 -2.73 -1.74 -3.19
N ILE A 56 -2.94 -2.89 -3.85
CA ILE A 56 -2.81 -3.04 -5.31
C ILE A 56 -4.18 -2.96 -5.98
N HIS A 57 -5.15 -3.67 -5.41
CA HIS A 57 -6.48 -3.83 -5.98
C HIS A 57 -7.27 -2.52 -6.03
N ILE A 58 -7.29 -1.75 -4.93
CA ILE A 58 -8.07 -0.51 -4.86
C ILE A 58 -7.55 0.54 -5.85
N PRO A 59 -6.25 0.87 -5.91
CA PRO A 59 -5.77 1.83 -6.91
C PRO A 59 -6.03 1.37 -8.35
N GLY A 60 -5.94 0.05 -8.61
CA GLY A 60 -6.28 -0.51 -9.92
C GLY A 60 -7.74 -0.35 -10.30
N MET A 61 -8.66 -0.65 -9.38
CA MET A 61 -10.10 -0.41 -9.58
C MET A 61 -10.41 1.07 -9.83
N ARG A 62 -9.66 1.98 -9.18
CA ARG A 62 -9.86 3.43 -9.30
C ARG A 62 -9.07 4.04 -10.47
N ARG A 63 -8.35 3.23 -11.24
CA ARG A 63 -7.47 3.66 -12.34
C ARG A 63 -6.49 4.77 -11.91
N PHE A 64 -5.94 4.65 -10.71
CA PHE A 64 -5.05 5.66 -10.15
C PHE A 64 -3.66 5.57 -10.78
N ALA A 65 -3.46 6.25 -11.91
CA ALA A 65 -2.20 6.28 -12.66
C ALA A 65 -0.93 6.60 -11.84
N PRO A 66 -0.97 7.51 -10.85
CA PRO A 66 0.22 7.78 -10.02
C PRO A 66 0.73 6.57 -9.23
N ALA A 67 -0.02 5.47 -9.13
CA ALA A 67 0.46 4.22 -8.53
C ALA A 67 1.52 3.49 -9.38
N LEU A 68 1.53 3.68 -10.70
CA LEU A 68 2.37 2.90 -11.61
C LEU A 68 3.87 3.02 -11.30
N PRO A 69 4.45 4.24 -11.15
CA PRO A 69 5.87 4.37 -10.80
C PRO A 69 6.23 3.71 -9.47
N VAL A 70 5.29 3.71 -8.51
CA VAL A 70 5.49 3.07 -7.21
C VAL A 70 5.53 1.56 -7.35
N TYR A 71 4.62 0.97 -8.13
CA TYR A 71 4.63 -0.47 -8.41
C TYR A 71 5.89 -0.93 -9.15
N GLU A 72 6.39 -0.13 -10.09
CA GLU A 72 7.65 -0.36 -10.78
C GLU A 72 8.84 -0.37 -9.81
N SER A 73 8.96 0.67 -8.97
CA SER A 73 10.03 0.77 -7.97
C SER A 73 10.05 -0.38 -6.96
N HIS A 74 8.88 -0.95 -6.67
CA HIS A 74 8.74 -2.10 -5.77
C HIS A 74 8.92 -3.46 -6.46
N HIS A 75 9.29 -3.47 -7.75
CA HIS A 75 9.39 -4.67 -8.60
C HIS A 75 8.12 -5.52 -8.50
N LEU A 76 6.96 -4.87 -8.40
CA LEU A 76 5.73 -5.54 -8.01
C LEU A 76 5.32 -6.58 -9.05
N LEU A 77 5.40 -6.25 -10.33
CA LEU A 77 5.07 -7.17 -11.42
C LEU A 77 5.97 -8.41 -11.44
N GLU A 78 7.26 -8.26 -11.15
CA GLU A 78 8.20 -9.37 -11.05
C GLU A 78 7.90 -10.25 -9.83
N ARG A 79 7.59 -9.65 -8.69
CA ARG A 79 7.20 -10.41 -7.48
C ARG A 79 5.88 -11.16 -7.68
N LEU A 80 4.95 -10.57 -8.43
CA LEU A 80 3.67 -11.17 -8.78
C LEU A 80 3.85 -12.30 -9.82
N SER A 81 4.69 -12.14 -10.86
CA SER A 81 4.85 -13.15 -11.91
C SER A 81 5.37 -14.51 -11.40
N HIS A 82 6.07 -14.53 -10.26
CA HIS A 82 6.64 -15.74 -9.67
C HIS A 82 5.71 -16.44 -8.65
N HIS A 83 4.49 -15.94 -8.43
CA HIS A 83 3.62 -16.44 -7.37
C HIS A 83 2.30 -17.02 -7.94
N PRO A 84 2.06 -18.35 -7.85
CA PRO A 84 0.96 -19.04 -8.56
C PRO A 84 -0.42 -18.89 -7.90
N SER A 85 -0.70 -17.76 -7.23
CA SER A 85 -1.94 -17.55 -6.49
C SER A 85 -2.96 -16.76 -7.31
N GLU A 86 -4.24 -17.14 -7.26
CA GLU A 86 -5.35 -16.35 -7.85
C GLU A 86 -5.35 -14.89 -7.37
N VAL A 87 -4.91 -14.68 -6.13
CA VAL A 87 -4.76 -13.36 -5.51
C VAL A 87 -3.80 -12.48 -6.30
N VAL A 88 -2.74 -13.08 -6.84
CA VAL A 88 -1.69 -12.40 -7.59
C VAL A 88 -2.15 -12.07 -9.02
N GLN A 89 -2.95 -12.95 -9.63
CA GLN A 89 -3.61 -12.67 -10.90
C GLN A 89 -4.52 -11.44 -10.82
N LYS A 90 -5.31 -11.31 -9.75
CA LYS A 90 -6.17 -10.14 -9.52
C LYS A 90 -5.39 -8.84 -9.33
N ALA A 91 -4.19 -8.91 -8.73
CA ALA A 91 -3.29 -7.76 -8.66
C ALA A 91 -2.75 -7.36 -10.03
N CYS A 92 -2.34 -8.32 -10.87
CA CYS A 92 -1.92 -8.04 -12.24
C CYS A 92 -3.05 -7.41 -13.07
N GLU A 93 -4.27 -7.94 -12.97
CA GLU A 93 -5.46 -7.37 -13.61
C GLU A 93 -5.71 -5.92 -13.14
N ALA A 94 -5.61 -5.68 -11.83
CA ALA A 94 -5.76 -4.35 -11.25
C ALA A 94 -4.72 -3.35 -11.79
N VAL A 95 -3.45 -3.77 -11.93
CA VAL A 95 -2.41 -2.93 -12.55
C VAL A 95 -2.72 -2.66 -14.01
N CYS A 96 -3.11 -3.67 -14.79
CA CYS A 96 -3.51 -3.51 -16.19
C CYS A 96 -4.69 -2.53 -16.35
N ASN A 97 -5.65 -2.53 -15.41
CA ASN A 97 -6.81 -1.65 -15.44
C ASN A 97 -6.47 -0.16 -15.30
N ILE A 98 -5.29 0.19 -14.77
CA ILE A 98 -4.84 1.59 -14.69
C ILE A 98 -4.47 2.14 -16.07
N GLY A 99 -4.00 1.28 -16.98
CA GLY A 99 -3.42 1.64 -18.27
C GLY A 99 -4.37 1.66 -19.47
N THR A 100 -5.69 1.51 -19.29
CA THR A 100 -6.62 1.49 -20.42
C THR A 100 -6.97 2.92 -20.88
N LYS A 101 -6.25 3.40 -21.92
CA LYS A 101 -6.51 4.50 -22.89
C LYS A 101 -7.10 5.86 -22.46
N GLU A 102 -7.67 6.03 -21.28
CA GLU A 102 -8.32 7.27 -20.83
C GLU A 102 -7.43 8.11 -19.90
N THR A 103 -6.21 7.64 -19.61
CA THR A 103 -5.27 8.30 -18.67
C THR A 103 -4.17 9.11 -19.37
N LEU A 104 -4.34 9.44 -20.65
CA LEU A 104 -3.47 10.32 -21.45
C LEU A 104 -4.18 11.62 -21.90
N LEU A 105 -5.12 12.13 -21.11
CA LEU A 105 -5.70 13.47 -21.30
C LEU A 105 -5.56 14.31 -20.03
#